data_AF-A0A533B5L6-F1
#
_entry.id   AF-A0A533B5L6-F1
#
_cell.length_a   1.000
_cell.length_b   1.000
_cell.length_c   1.000
_cell.angle_alpha   90.00
_cell.angle_beta   90.00
_cell.angle_gamma   90.00
#
_symmetry.space_group_name_H-M   'P 1'
#
loop_
_entity.id
_entity.type
_entity.pdbx_description
1 polymer ?
#
loop_
_entity_poly.entity_id
_entity_poly.type
_entity_poly.pdbx_seq_one_letter_code
_entity_poly.pdbx_strand_id
1 'polypeptide(L)'
;MSTAHPSIDYEAVLADLEDKRTAIENAIAGVRQILGQAGASNLGHVSGSFTVTTEDAIPSDFFFKMSIFDAVKKYLGAAKGPRSTMQIVEALEKGGLTHASKDIRKTVSTILNQKAKEDVPEIVKIKKKWGLPAWYPGMRKNKKGGLDQVMDDLKEELSS
;
A
#
# COMPACT_ATOMS: atom_id res chain seq x y z
N MET A 1 46.80 -18.97 6.18
CA MET A 1 45.41 -18.47 6.21
C MET A 1 45.25 -17.56 5.01
N SER A 2 44.64 -18.02 3.92
CA SER A 2 44.41 -17.19 2.72
C SER A 2 42.92 -17.00 2.54
N THR A 3 42.43 -15.78 2.69
CA THR A 3 41.05 -15.39 2.41
C THR A 3 40.94 -15.04 0.93
N ALA A 4 40.43 -15.97 0.13
CA ALA A 4 40.08 -15.70 -1.26
C ALA A 4 38.87 -14.74 -1.29
N HIS A 5 39.08 -13.52 -1.79
CA HIS A 5 37.96 -12.64 -2.13
C HIS A 5 37.33 -13.14 -3.44
N PRO A 6 36.00 -13.28 -3.53
CA PRO A 6 35.34 -13.61 -4.79
C PRO A 6 35.66 -12.51 -5.80
N SER A 7 36.24 -12.87 -6.95
CA SER A 7 36.42 -11.91 -8.05
C SER A 7 35.03 -11.54 -8.55
N ILE A 8 34.64 -10.29 -8.31
CA ILE A 8 33.40 -9.75 -8.85
C ILE A 8 33.63 -9.58 -10.35
N ASP A 9 32.78 -10.21 -11.16
CA ASP A 9 32.82 -10.07 -12.63
C ASP A 9 32.27 -8.69 -13.01
N TYR A 10 33.15 -7.69 -12.95
CA TYR A 10 32.80 -6.29 -13.19
C TYR A 10 32.23 -6.03 -14.58
N GLU A 11 32.55 -6.86 -15.58
CA GLU A 11 31.96 -6.77 -16.92
C GLU A 11 30.47 -7.07 -16.93
N ALA A 12 30.04 -8.10 -16.19
CA ALA A 12 28.62 -8.44 -16.06
C ALA A 12 27.86 -7.37 -15.27
N VAL A 13 28.50 -6.81 -14.24
CA VAL A 13 27.94 -5.69 -13.46
C VAL A 13 27.80 -4.44 -14.33
N LEU A 14 28.78 -4.15 -15.19
CA LEU A 14 28.73 -3.01 -16.09
C LEU A 14 27.57 -3.15 -17.09
N ALA A 15 27.38 -4.32 -17.70
CA ALA A 15 26.26 -4.57 -18.61
C ALA A 15 24.89 -4.37 -17.94
N ASP A 16 24.69 -4.91 -16.72
CA ASP A 16 23.45 -4.70 -15.95
C ASP A 16 23.22 -3.23 -15.60
N LEU A 17 24.28 -2.47 -15.31
CA LEU A 17 24.19 -1.03 -15.06
C LEU A 17 23.85 -0.23 -16.33
N GLU A 18 24.36 -0.62 -17.48
CA GLU A 18 24.04 -0.02 -18.78
C GLU A 18 22.59 -0.30 -19.19
N ASP A 19 22.10 -1.51 -18.95
CA ASP A 19 20.70 -1.88 -19.16
C ASP A 19 19.77 -1.06 -18.26
N LYS A 20 20.12 -0.93 -16.97
CA LYS A 20 19.37 -0.09 -16.01
C LYS A 20 19.38 1.37 -16.41
N ARG A 21 20.53 1.89 -16.87
CA ARG A 21 20.64 3.26 -17.39
C ARG A 21 19.68 3.45 -18.57
N THR A 22 19.67 2.51 -19.51
CA THR A 22 18.81 2.56 -20.69
C THR A 22 17.32 2.52 -20.31
N ALA A 23 16.94 1.69 -19.34
CA ALA A 23 15.57 1.66 -18.81
C ALA A 23 15.15 3.00 -18.19
N ILE A 24 16.05 3.65 -17.44
CA ILE A 24 15.81 4.97 -16.83
C ILE A 24 15.68 6.06 -17.91
N GLU A 25 16.55 6.06 -18.92
CA GLU A 25 16.48 7.00 -20.05
C GLU A 25 15.15 6.87 -20.80
N ASN A 26 14.70 5.65 -21.06
CA ASN A 26 13.40 5.39 -21.70
C ASN A 26 12.22 5.89 -20.84
N ALA A 27 12.29 5.70 -19.52
CA ALA A 27 11.28 6.21 -18.60
C ALA A 27 11.24 7.75 -18.59
N ILE A 28 12.40 8.41 -18.60
CA ILE A 28 12.51 9.88 -18.70
C ILE A 28 11.91 10.37 -20.02
N ALA A 29 12.22 9.71 -21.14
CA ALA A 29 11.67 10.04 -22.44
C ALA A 29 10.13 9.96 -22.44
N GLY A 30 9.57 8.90 -21.85
CA GLY A 30 8.12 8.75 -21.68
C GLY A 30 7.50 9.88 -20.86
N VAL A 31 8.11 10.26 -19.73
CA VAL A 31 7.65 11.38 -18.90
C VAL A 31 7.72 12.72 -19.66
N ARG A 32 8.80 12.96 -20.43
CA ARG A 32 8.92 14.16 -21.27
C ARG A 32 7.84 14.21 -22.35
N GLN A 33 7.50 13.06 -22.95
CA GLN A 33 6.42 12.98 -23.93
C GLN A 33 5.06 13.30 -23.30
N ILE A 34 4.77 12.80 -22.10
CA ILE A 34 3.55 13.14 -21.34
C ILE A 34 3.52 14.63 -21.02
N LEU A 35 4.64 15.20 -20.58
CA LEU A 35 4.74 16.63 -20.28
C LEU A 35 4.58 17.50 -21.53
N GLY A 36 5.11 17.05 -22.68
CA GLY A 36 4.93 17.69 -23.98
C GLY A 36 3.51 17.58 -24.53
N GLN A 37 2.77 16.51 -24.18
CA GLN A 37 1.36 16.32 -24.54
C GLN A 37 0.40 17.18 -23.70
N ALA A 38 0.82 17.73 -22.55
CA ALA A 38 0.00 18.66 -21.76
C ALA A 38 -0.31 19.98 -22.49
N GLY A 39 0.33 20.26 -23.64
CA GLY A 39 0.03 21.39 -24.52
C GLY A 39 -0.69 21.03 -25.83
N ALA A 40 -0.88 19.74 -26.14
CA ALA A 40 -1.48 19.30 -27.40
C ALA A 40 -2.50 18.20 -27.13
N SER A 41 -3.75 18.62 -27.04
CA SER A 41 -4.90 17.73 -27.14
C SER A 41 -4.77 16.84 -28.38
N ASN A 42 -4.96 15.54 -28.14
CA ASN A 42 -5.46 14.51 -29.04
C ASN A 42 -4.48 13.60 -29.82
N LEU A 43 -4.84 12.30 -29.72
CA LEU A 43 -4.66 11.18 -30.67
C LEU A 43 -3.32 10.44 -30.68
N GLY A 44 -3.35 9.20 -30.20
CA GLY A 44 -2.31 8.21 -30.47
C GLY A 44 -2.22 7.11 -29.42
N HIS A 45 -3.07 6.10 -29.54
CA HIS A 45 -3.02 4.86 -28.76
C HIS A 45 -1.66 4.16 -28.99
N VAL A 46 -0.86 3.97 -27.94
CA VAL A 46 0.15 2.90 -27.88
C VAL A 46 0.13 2.20 -26.52
N SER A 47 0.19 0.88 -26.63
CA SER A 47 0.16 -0.17 -25.63
C SER A 47 1.23 -0.01 -24.54
N GLY A 48 0.89 -0.44 -23.31
CA GLY A 48 1.80 -0.49 -22.17
C GLY A 48 1.37 0.41 -21.00
N SER A 49 0.19 0.15 -20.43
CA SER A 49 -0.32 0.88 -19.28
C SER A 49 0.49 0.56 -18.01
N PHE A 50 1.63 1.22 -17.82
CA PHE A 50 2.21 1.39 -16.49
C PHE A 50 1.53 2.59 -15.85
N THR A 51 0.37 2.36 -15.23
CA THR A 51 -0.29 3.37 -14.41
C THR A 51 0.57 3.64 -13.18
N VAL A 52 1.37 4.69 -13.23
CA VAL A 52 1.84 5.36 -12.01
C VAL A 52 0.58 5.91 -11.35
N THR A 53 -0.05 5.11 -10.49
CA THR A 53 -1.25 5.53 -9.76
C THR A 53 -0.81 6.49 -8.65
N THR A 54 -0.68 7.77 -9.01
CA THR A 54 -0.70 8.85 -8.01
C THR A 54 -2.12 8.97 -7.48
N GLU A 55 -2.27 9.48 -6.26
CA GLU A 55 -3.57 9.57 -5.58
C GLU A 55 -4.61 10.38 -6.37
N ASP A 56 -4.15 11.32 -7.21
CA ASP A 56 -4.98 12.13 -8.10
C ASP A 56 -5.35 11.45 -9.42
N ALA A 57 -4.61 10.41 -9.82
CA ALA A 57 -4.76 9.70 -11.09
C ALA A 57 -5.30 8.28 -10.91
N ILE A 58 -6.26 8.08 -9.99
CA ILE A 58 -7.00 6.81 -9.86
C ILE A 58 -8.05 6.76 -10.98
N PRO A 59 -7.95 5.85 -11.98
CA PRO A 59 -8.96 5.71 -13.01
C PRO A 59 -10.30 5.24 -12.44
N SER A 60 -11.40 5.59 -13.09
CA SER A 60 -12.76 5.24 -12.66
C SER A 60 -13.07 3.73 -12.70
N ASP A 61 -12.20 2.90 -13.29
CA ASP A 61 -12.34 1.43 -13.35
C ASP A 61 -11.35 0.70 -12.41
N PHE A 62 -10.62 1.44 -11.59
CA PHE A 62 -9.47 0.90 -10.85
C PHE A 62 -9.85 -0.12 -9.77
N PHE A 63 -11.07 -0.02 -9.25
CA PHE A 63 -11.63 -0.92 -8.23
C PHE A 63 -12.76 -1.81 -8.76
N PHE A 64 -12.94 -1.90 -10.08
CA PHE A 64 -14.00 -2.71 -10.67
C PHE A 64 -13.79 -4.20 -10.37
N LYS A 65 -14.87 -4.90 -9.99
CA LYS A 65 -14.87 -6.30 -9.52
C LYS A 65 -13.97 -6.60 -8.30
N MET A 66 -13.53 -5.59 -7.55
CA MET A 66 -12.79 -5.79 -6.31
C MET A 66 -13.72 -5.86 -5.10
N SER A 67 -13.34 -6.66 -4.10
CA SER A 67 -13.99 -6.58 -2.79
C SER A 67 -13.68 -5.23 -2.15
N ILE A 68 -14.56 -4.76 -1.26
CA ILE A 68 -14.33 -3.50 -0.52
C ILE A 68 -12.97 -3.54 0.17
N PHE A 69 -12.60 -4.67 0.76
CA PHE A 69 -11.34 -4.81 1.48
C PHE A 69 -10.10 -4.77 0.55
N ASP A 70 -10.16 -5.48 -0.58
CA ASP A 70 -9.07 -5.47 -1.57
C ASP A 70 -8.87 -4.09 -2.18
N ALA A 71 -9.98 -3.40 -2.46
CA ALA A 71 -9.96 -2.04 -2.96
C ALA A 71 -9.31 -1.08 -1.94
N VAL A 72 -9.62 -1.21 -0.64
CA VAL A 72 -8.95 -0.42 0.41
C VAL A 72 -7.45 -0.71 0.46
N LYS A 73 -7.04 -1.97 0.44
CA LYS A 73 -5.60 -2.34 0.46
C LYS A 73 -4.87 -1.75 -0.73
N LYS A 74 -5.47 -1.84 -1.92
CA LYS A 74 -4.90 -1.30 -3.16
C LYS A 74 -4.80 0.22 -3.10
N TYR A 75 -5.83 0.90 -2.61
CA TYR A 75 -5.79 2.35 -2.38
C TYR A 75 -4.71 2.75 -1.37
N LEU A 76 -4.65 2.10 -0.21
CA LEU A 76 -3.61 2.39 0.79
C LEU A 76 -2.23 2.18 0.19
N GLY A 77 -2.00 1.07 -0.52
CA GLY A 77 -0.75 0.79 -1.23
C GLY A 77 -0.35 1.89 -2.22
N ALA A 78 -1.32 2.41 -2.99
CA ALA A 78 -1.09 3.51 -3.94
C ALA A 78 -0.84 4.86 -3.24
N ALA A 79 -1.59 5.16 -2.17
CA ALA A 79 -1.48 6.41 -1.41
C ALA A 79 -0.19 6.50 -0.58
N LYS A 80 0.51 5.37 -0.34
CA LYS A 80 1.78 5.28 0.41
C LYS A 80 1.77 6.00 1.77
N GLY A 81 0.60 6.14 2.40
CA GLY A 81 0.45 6.85 3.67
C GLY A 81 -0.89 6.60 4.37
N PRO A 82 -0.98 6.92 5.68
CA PRO A 82 -2.16 6.63 6.48
C PRO A 82 -3.35 7.53 6.09
N ARG A 83 -4.53 6.92 5.89
CA ARG A 83 -5.75 7.60 5.43
C ARG A 83 -6.93 7.43 6.39
N SER A 84 -7.79 8.44 6.49
CA SER A 84 -9.01 8.34 7.29
C SER A 84 -10.06 7.47 6.58
N THR A 85 -11.02 6.90 7.33
CA THR A 85 -12.13 6.15 6.73
C THR A 85 -12.87 6.98 5.67
N MET A 86 -13.00 8.30 5.89
CA MET A 86 -13.66 9.19 4.95
C MET A 86 -12.88 9.32 3.64
N GLN A 87 -11.56 9.51 3.71
CA GLN A 87 -10.70 9.61 2.53
C GLN A 87 -10.68 8.31 1.73
N ILE A 88 -10.70 7.17 2.43
CA ILE A 88 -10.77 5.85 1.80
C ILE A 88 -12.09 5.72 1.03
N VAL A 89 -13.23 6.04 1.66
CA VAL A 89 -14.54 5.97 1.00
C VAL A 89 -14.61 6.86 -0.23
N GLU A 90 -14.16 8.11 -0.11
CA GLU A 90 -14.13 9.06 -1.23
C GLU A 90 -13.27 8.56 -2.39
N ALA A 91 -12.09 7.98 -2.11
CA ALA A 91 -11.24 7.39 -3.13
C ALA A 91 -11.88 6.16 -3.79
N LEU A 92 -12.58 5.32 -3.02
CA LEU A 92 -13.29 4.16 -3.54
C LEU A 92 -14.47 4.56 -4.44
N GLU A 93 -15.22 5.59 -4.06
CA GLU A 93 -16.32 6.15 -4.86
C GLU A 93 -15.77 6.76 -6.16
N LYS A 94 -14.70 7.55 -6.08
CA LYS A 94 -14.03 8.15 -7.24
C LYS A 94 -13.45 7.11 -8.20
N GLY A 95 -12.92 6.00 -7.67
CA GLY A 95 -12.38 4.89 -8.46
C GLY A 95 -13.42 3.86 -8.92
N GLY A 96 -14.71 4.20 -8.84
CA GLY A 96 -15.82 3.44 -9.41
C GLY A 96 -16.16 2.13 -8.69
N LEU A 97 -15.89 2.04 -7.39
CA LEU A 97 -16.29 0.86 -6.62
C LEU A 97 -17.82 0.79 -6.51
N THR A 98 -18.42 -0.17 -7.21
CA THR A 98 -19.85 -0.48 -7.08
C THR A 98 -20.11 -1.17 -5.74
N HIS A 99 -20.85 -0.52 -4.85
CA HIS A 99 -21.23 -1.09 -3.54
C HIS A 99 -22.74 -1.28 -3.43
N ALA A 100 -23.17 -2.40 -2.84
CA ALA A 100 -24.58 -2.68 -2.55
C ALA A 100 -25.09 -2.03 -1.24
N SER A 101 -24.19 -1.41 -0.45
CA SER A 101 -24.53 -0.82 0.85
C SER A 101 -25.10 0.59 0.72
N LYS A 102 -26.17 0.88 1.46
CA LYS A 102 -26.74 2.24 1.61
C LYS A 102 -25.79 3.19 2.34
N ASP A 103 -25.04 2.66 3.32
CA ASP A 103 -24.05 3.40 4.11
C ASP A 103 -22.65 2.80 3.90
N ILE A 104 -22.02 3.03 2.74
CA ILE A 104 -20.67 2.51 2.44
C ILE A 104 -19.65 2.86 3.53
N ARG A 105 -19.73 4.07 4.12
CA ARG A 105 -18.83 4.49 5.20
C ARG A 105 -18.91 3.58 6.43
N LYS A 106 -20.11 3.17 6.85
CA LYS A 106 -20.28 2.26 7.98
C LYS A 106 -19.76 0.88 7.62
N THR A 107 -20.10 0.38 6.43
CA THR A 107 -19.63 -0.92 5.93
C THR A 107 -18.10 -1.00 5.90
N VAL A 108 -17.43 0.01 5.31
CA VAL A 108 -15.98 0.11 5.29
C VAL A 108 -15.42 0.14 6.73
N SER A 109 -15.95 0.99 7.60
CA SER A 109 -15.49 1.06 9.00
C SER A 109 -15.60 -0.29 9.72
N THR A 110 -16.70 -1.01 9.56
CA THR A 110 -16.92 -2.33 10.16
C THR A 110 -15.90 -3.35 9.62
N ILE A 111 -15.74 -3.44 8.31
CA ILE A 111 -14.78 -4.34 7.66
C ILE A 111 -13.36 -4.05 8.15
N LEU A 112 -12.95 -2.78 8.18
CA LEU A 112 -11.61 -2.40 8.64
C LEU A 112 -11.39 -2.74 10.12
N ASN A 113 -12.36 -2.48 10.99
CA ASN A 113 -12.24 -2.85 12.40
C ASN A 113 -12.19 -4.37 12.61
N GLN A 114 -12.92 -5.15 11.81
CA GLN A 114 -12.87 -6.61 11.85
C GLN A 114 -11.50 -7.13 11.38
N LYS A 115 -11.03 -6.67 10.22
CA LYS A 115 -9.75 -7.07 9.64
C LYS A 115 -8.54 -6.66 10.48
N ALA A 116 -8.61 -5.52 11.14
CA ALA A 116 -7.57 -5.12 12.08
C ALA A 116 -7.50 -6.00 13.34
N LYS A 117 -8.55 -6.77 13.67
CA LYS A 117 -8.60 -7.67 14.84
C LYS A 117 -8.15 -9.09 14.54
N GLU A 118 -7.95 -9.46 13.28
CA GLU A 118 -7.43 -10.79 12.89
C GLU A 118 -6.01 -11.01 13.44
N ASP A 119 -5.64 -12.28 13.62
CA ASP A 119 -4.32 -12.69 14.15
C ASP A 119 -3.16 -12.20 13.29
N VAL A 120 -3.38 -12.18 11.95
CA VAL A 120 -2.47 -11.58 10.98
C VAL A 120 -3.16 -10.35 10.39
N PRO A 121 -3.03 -9.17 11.03
CA PRO A 121 -3.70 -7.98 10.56
C PRO A 121 -3.09 -7.52 9.24
N GLU A 122 -3.85 -7.59 8.16
CA GLU A 122 -3.47 -7.06 6.85
C GLU A 122 -3.59 -5.53 6.77
N ILE A 123 -4.25 -4.91 7.75
CA ILE A 123 -4.36 -3.47 7.93
C ILE A 123 -4.17 -3.12 9.40
N VAL A 124 -3.62 -1.93 9.67
CA VAL A 124 -3.41 -1.43 11.03
C VAL A 124 -4.11 -0.09 11.23
N LYS A 125 -4.64 0.10 12.44
CA LYS A 125 -5.23 1.36 12.87
C LYS A 125 -4.17 2.19 13.59
N ILE A 126 -3.94 3.39 13.11
CA ILE A 126 -2.92 4.32 13.59
C ILE A 126 -3.63 5.60 14.01
N LYS A 127 -3.78 5.80 15.32
CA LYS A 127 -4.60 6.87 15.90
C LYS A 127 -6.04 6.81 15.36
N LYS A 128 -6.38 7.67 14.40
CA LYS A 128 -7.69 7.77 13.73
C LYS A 128 -7.63 7.46 12.22
N LYS A 129 -6.52 6.91 11.75
CA LYS A 129 -6.26 6.60 10.34
C LYS A 129 -5.93 5.12 10.18
N TRP A 130 -5.99 4.64 8.94
CA TRP A 130 -5.69 3.28 8.54
C TRP A 130 -4.43 3.27 7.70
N GLY A 131 -3.61 2.24 7.89
CA GLY A 131 -2.39 2.04 7.11
C GLY A 131 -2.08 0.57 6.91
N LEU A 132 -1.08 0.30 6.08
CA LEU A 132 -0.58 -1.05 5.85
C LEU A 132 0.46 -1.42 6.92
N PRO A 133 0.45 -2.66 7.45
CA PRO A 133 1.45 -3.14 8.39
C PRO A 133 2.87 -3.04 7.81
N ALA A 134 3.00 -3.21 6.49
CA ALA A 134 4.28 -3.14 5.77
C ALA A 134 5.00 -1.79 5.93
N TRP A 135 4.28 -0.69 6.22
CA TRP A 135 4.89 0.62 6.47
C TRP A 135 5.49 0.76 7.86
N TYR A 136 5.20 -0.19 8.76
CA TYR A 136 5.59 -0.13 10.17
C TYR A 136 6.29 -1.44 10.59
N PRO A 137 7.50 -1.71 10.07
CA PRO A 137 8.30 -2.84 10.53
C PRO A 137 8.59 -2.69 12.02
N GLY A 138 8.08 -3.62 12.83
CA GLY A 138 8.22 -3.61 14.30
C GLY A 138 6.93 -3.29 15.06
N MET A 139 5.87 -2.83 14.39
CA MET A 139 4.53 -2.72 14.99
C MET A 139 3.82 -4.08 14.98
N ARG A 140 4.43 -5.08 15.63
CA ARG A 140 3.67 -6.27 16.04
C ARG A 140 2.67 -5.80 17.08
N LYS A 141 1.40 -6.13 16.90
CA LYS A 141 0.40 -5.96 17.95
C LYS A 141 0.92 -6.73 19.16
N ASN A 142 1.40 -6.01 20.17
CA ASN A 142 1.54 -6.60 21.50
C ASN A 142 0.16 -7.16 21.83
N LYS A 143 0.13 -8.47 22.06
CA LYS A 143 -1.05 -9.22 22.48
C LYS A 143 -1.61 -8.51 23.71
N LYS A 144 -2.58 -7.62 23.52
CA LYS A 144 -3.36 -7.05 24.62
C LYS A 144 -4.22 -8.20 25.12
N GLY A 145 -3.71 -8.86 26.14
CA GLY A 145 -4.15 -10.18 26.60
C GLY A 145 -3.05 -11.00 27.28
N GLY A 146 -1.80 -10.52 27.33
CA GLY A 146 -0.75 -11.12 28.17
C GLY A 146 -0.53 -10.37 29.49
N LEU A 147 -0.19 -9.08 29.41
CA LEU A 147 0.30 -8.28 30.55
C LEU A 147 -0.74 -7.97 31.63
N ASP A 148 -2.02 -7.84 31.29
CA ASP A 148 -3.07 -7.58 32.28
C ASP A 148 -3.39 -8.84 33.10
N GLN A 149 -3.28 -10.04 32.50
CA GLN A 149 -3.51 -11.32 33.19
C GLN A 149 -2.39 -11.60 34.21
N VAL A 150 -1.13 -11.39 33.84
CA VAL A 150 0.01 -11.62 34.76
C VAL A 150 0.02 -10.64 35.94
N MET A 151 -0.51 -9.43 35.76
CA MET A 151 -0.63 -8.45 36.85
C MET A 151 -1.81 -8.72 37.78
N ASP A 152 -2.86 -9.41 37.31
CA ASP A 152 -3.97 -9.86 38.15
C ASP A 152 -3.54 -11.07 39.00
N ASP A 153 -2.87 -12.07 38.38
CA ASP A 153 -2.32 -13.25 39.08
C ASP A 153 -1.28 -12.85 40.16
N LEU A 154 -0.42 -11.85 39.89
CA LEU A 154 0.57 -11.34 40.86
C LEU A 154 -0.04 -10.57 42.04
N LYS A 155 -1.26 -10.05 41.90
CA LYS A 155 -1.97 -9.38 43.01
C LYS A 155 -2.66 -10.37 43.94
N GLU A 156 -3.05 -11.53 43.43
CA GLU A 156 -3.71 -12.58 44.22
C GLU A 156 -2.70 -13.35 45.10
N GLU A 157 -1.48 -13.61 44.60
CA GLU A 157 -0.42 -14.24 45.40
C GLU A 157 0.18 -13.33 46.49
N LEU A 158 0.11 -11.99 46.35
CA LEU A 158 0.55 -11.08 47.42
C LEU A 158 -0.50 -10.85 48.52
N SER A 159 -1.71 -11.40 48.35
CA SER A 159 -2.83 -11.25 49.29
C SER A 159 -3.20 -12.56 50.02
N SER A 160 -2.46 -13.65 49.81
CA SER A 160 -2.51 -14.88 50.64
C SER A 160 -1.29 -14.97 51.55
#